data_AF-A0AAT9QZT5-F1
#
_entry.id   AF-A0AAT9QZT5-F1
#
_cell.length_a   1.000
_cell.length_b   1.000
_cell.length_c   1.000
_cell.angle_alpha   90.00
_cell.angle_beta   90.00
_cell.angle_gamma   90.00
#
_symmetry.space_group_name_H-M   'P 1'
#
loop_
_entity.id
_entity.type
_entity.pdbx_description
1 polymer ?
#
loop_
_entity_poly.entity_id
_entity_poly.type
_entity_poly.pdbx_seq_one_letter_code
_entity_poly.pdbx_strand_id
1 'polypeptide(L)'
;MPVLCVLEAERQRAGIVDHVGVLVEVLHLIEDDYAMAVTIAELNGQGVPFGGAAAVHAARPNQMHPMGALVATVTPEPYGGLGVGVMDLNR
;
A
#
# COMPACT_ATOMS: atom_id res chain seq x y z
N MET A 1 3.55 -6.16 0.55
CA MET A 1 3.05 -5.02 1.35
C MET A 1 4.14 -3.96 1.41
N PRO A 2 3.90 -2.74 0.91
CA PRO A 2 4.88 -1.65 1.02
C PRO A 2 5.20 -1.30 2.47
N VAL A 3 6.47 -1.00 2.77
CA VAL A 3 6.92 -0.66 4.14
C VAL A 3 6.18 0.56 4.69
N LEU A 4 5.88 1.55 3.83
CA LEU A 4 5.11 2.73 4.21
C LEU A 4 3.69 2.43 4.71
N CYS A 5 3.06 1.34 4.26
CA CYS A 5 1.77 0.92 4.82
C CYS A 5 1.91 0.48 6.28
N VAL A 6 3.01 -0.21 6.62
CA VAL A 6 3.29 -0.67 7.98
C VAL A 6 3.56 0.53 8.90
N LEU A 7 4.32 1.53 8.42
CA LEU A 7 4.61 2.74 9.20
C LEU A 7 3.36 3.59 9.45
N GLU A 8 2.45 3.70 8.48
CA GLU A 8 1.16 4.37 8.71
C GLU A 8 0.28 3.60 9.71
N ALA A 9 0.33 2.27 9.70
CA ALA A 9 -0.38 1.45 10.68
C ALA A 9 0.25 1.60 12.09
N GLU A 10 1.58 1.64 12.19
CA GLU A 10 2.31 1.93 13.44
C GLU A 10 1.90 3.29 14.04
N ARG A 11 1.76 4.30 13.18
CA ARG A 11 1.30 5.64 13.59
C ARG A 11 -0.10 5.61 14.20
N GLN A 12 -0.97 4.69 13.77
CA GLN A 12 -2.32 4.53 14.32
C GLN A 12 -2.33 3.66 15.59
N ARG A 13 -1.45 2.65 15.65
CA ARG A 13 -1.32 1.75 16.79
C ARG A 13 0.13 1.30 16.93
N ALA A 14 0.77 1.70 18.02
CA ALA A 14 2.14 1.28 18.32
C ALA A 14 2.26 -0.24 18.46
N GLY A 15 3.37 -0.80 17.96
CA GLY A 15 3.71 -2.23 18.01
C GLY A 15 3.24 -3.05 16.80
N ILE A 16 2.70 -2.41 15.75
CA ILE A 16 2.32 -3.07 14.50
C ILE A 16 3.57 -3.51 13.72
N VAL A 17 4.64 -2.70 13.72
CA VAL A 17 5.90 -3.08 13.05
C VAL A 17 6.44 -4.39 13.62
N ASP A 18 6.52 -4.50 14.95
CA ASP A 18 6.99 -5.70 15.64
C ASP A 18 6.08 -6.91 15.34
N HIS A 19 4.76 -6.69 15.32
CA HIS A 19 3.80 -7.74 15.03
C HIS A 19 3.91 -8.26 13.58
N VAL A 20 4.04 -7.35 12.60
CA VAL A 20 4.27 -7.71 11.20
C VAL A 20 5.60 -8.44 11.04
N GLY A 21 6.61 -8.09 11.82
CA GLY A 21 7.91 -8.77 11.87
C GLY A 21 7.82 -10.28 12.14
N VAL A 22 6.81 -10.72 12.91
CA VAL A 22 6.57 -12.15 13.17
C VAL A 22 5.90 -12.85 11.97
N LEU A 23 5.23 -12.09 11.10
CA LEU A 23 4.48 -12.59 9.95
C LEU A 23 5.27 -12.55 8.63
N VAL A 24 6.55 -12.15 8.64
CA VAL A 24 7.34 -11.91 7.42
C VAL A 24 7.53 -13.16 6.54
N GLU A 25 7.43 -14.37 7.10
CA GLU A 25 7.46 -15.61 6.30
C GLU A 25 6.20 -15.79 5.44
N VAL A 26 5.10 -15.11 5.80
CA VAL A 26 3.81 -15.18 5.10
C VAL A 26 3.50 -13.85 4.38
N LEU A 27 3.99 -12.73 4.90
CA LEU A 27 3.84 -11.40 4.35
C LEU A 27 5.13 -10.95 3.65
N HIS A 28 5.09 -10.86 2.32
CA HIS A 28 6.18 -10.30 1.55
C HIS A 28 6.17 -8.78 1.67
N LEU A 29 7.23 -8.20 2.25
CA LEU A 29 7.45 -6.77 2.21
C LEU A 29 7.93 -6.35 0.83
N ILE A 30 7.43 -5.20 0.36
CA ILE A 30 7.87 -4.59 -0.89
C ILE A 30 8.82 -3.48 -0.49
N GLU A 31 10.05 -3.54 -1.01
CA GLU A 31 11.05 -2.49 -0.84
C GLU A 31 10.66 -1.27 -1.67
N ASP A 32 10.89 -0.08 -1.10
CA ASP A 32 10.62 1.17 -1.78
C ASP A 32 11.77 1.49 -2.75
N ASP A 33 11.45 1.82 -4.00
CA ASP A 33 12.41 2.31 -4.98
C ASP A 33 12.12 3.78 -5.36
N TYR A 34 12.96 4.34 -6.24
CA TYR A 34 12.79 5.73 -6.67
C TYR A 34 11.48 5.94 -7.46
N ALA A 35 11.01 4.92 -8.20
CA ALA A 35 9.75 5.03 -8.95
C ALA A 35 8.54 5.10 -8.01
N MET A 36 8.59 4.35 -6.90
CA MET A 36 7.60 4.44 -5.84
C MET A 36 7.63 5.82 -5.20
N ALA A 37 8.80 6.37 -4.89
CA ALA A 37 8.93 7.72 -4.32
C ALA A 37 8.29 8.80 -5.21
N VAL A 38 8.51 8.74 -6.53
CA VAL A 38 7.86 9.65 -7.49
C VAL A 38 6.35 9.52 -7.44
N THR A 39 5.83 8.29 -7.49
CA THR A 39 4.39 8.02 -7.43
C THR A 39 3.76 8.54 -6.13
N ILE A 40 4.46 8.37 -5.01
CA ILE A 40 4.02 8.85 -3.70
C ILE A 40 3.96 10.37 -3.69
N ALA A 41 4.98 11.06 -4.19
CA ALA A 41 4.99 12.52 -4.24
C ALA A 41 3.82 13.07 -5.08
N GLU A 42 3.56 12.48 -6.25
CA GLU A 42 2.45 12.88 -7.13
C GLU A 42 1.08 12.69 -6.47
N LEU A 43 0.82 11.50 -5.92
CA LEU A 43 -0.47 11.19 -5.31
C LEU A 43 -0.67 11.91 -3.98
N ASN A 44 0.41 12.14 -3.22
CA ASN A 44 0.32 12.94 -2.01
C ASN A 44 -0.02 14.41 -2.29
N GLY A 45 0.49 14.97 -3.39
CA GLY A 45 0.05 16.28 -3.88
C GLY A 45 -1.47 16.36 -4.18
N GLN A 46 -2.13 15.21 -4.34
CA GLN A 46 -3.58 15.07 -4.56
C GLN A 46 -4.33 14.68 -3.28
N GLY A 47 -3.65 14.63 -2.12
CA GLY A 47 -4.25 14.31 -0.82
C GLY A 47 -4.24 12.83 -0.44
N VAL A 48 -3.60 11.95 -1.22
CA VAL A 48 -3.47 10.53 -0.88
C VAL A 48 -2.38 10.35 0.20
N PRO A 49 -2.66 9.64 1.31
CA PRO A 49 -1.63 9.34 2.32
C PRO A 49 -0.47 8.52 1.75
N PHE A 50 0.73 8.64 2.32
CA PHE A 50 1.93 7.95 1.81
C PHE A 50 1.74 6.43 1.72
N GLY A 51 1.20 5.80 2.76
CA GLY A 51 0.89 4.36 2.73
C GLY A 51 -0.12 4.01 1.63
N GLY A 52 -1.16 4.84 1.43
CA GLY A 52 -2.13 4.66 0.36
C GLY A 52 -1.51 4.78 -1.04
N ALA A 53 -0.66 5.78 -1.25
CA ALA A 53 0.04 5.98 -2.51
C ALA A 53 1.05 4.86 -2.81
N ALA A 54 1.76 4.36 -1.79
CA ALA A 54 2.64 3.21 -1.92
C ALA A 54 1.86 1.93 -2.29
N ALA A 55 0.69 1.71 -1.67
CA ALA A 55 -0.20 0.61 -2.04
C ALA A 55 -0.69 0.73 -3.48
N VAL A 56 -1.02 1.95 -3.94
CA VAL A 56 -1.41 2.21 -5.34
C VAL A 56 -0.28 1.88 -6.29
N HIS A 57 0.95 2.33 -6.01
CA HIS A 57 2.12 2.02 -6.83
C HIS A 57 2.32 0.51 -6.96
N ALA A 58 2.30 -0.21 -5.83
CA ALA A 58 2.51 -1.66 -5.80
C ALA A 58 1.38 -2.45 -6.51
N ALA A 59 0.14 -1.95 -6.45
CA ALA A 59 -1.02 -2.63 -7.02
C ALA A 59 -1.27 -2.31 -8.51
N ARG A 60 -0.70 -1.24 -9.05
CA ARG A 60 -0.77 -0.96 -10.48
C ARG A 60 -0.05 -2.05 -11.29
N PRO A 61 -0.48 -2.30 -12.54
CA PRO A 61 0.22 -3.22 -13.44
C PRO A 61 1.72 -3.00 -13.47
N ASN A 62 2.48 -4.06 -13.23
CA ASN A 62 3.94 -4.05 -13.21
C ASN A 62 4.51 -5.41 -13.68
N GLN A 63 5.82 -5.58 -13.65
CA GLN A 63 6.47 -6.81 -14.15
C GLN A 63 6.08 -8.06 -13.35
N MET A 64 5.89 -7.94 -12.04
CA MET A 64 5.48 -9.04 -11.16
C MET A 64 3.98 -9.32 -11.27
N HIS A 65 3.18 -8.28 -11.49
CA HIS A 65 1.73 -8.35 -11.64
C HIS A 65 1.28 -7.63 -12.92
N PRO A 66 1.36 -8.28 -14.10
CA PRO A 66 1.04 -7.63 -15.38
C PRO A 66 -0.39 -7.12 -15.49
N MET A 67 -1.33 -7.72 -14.77
CA MET A 67 -2.74 -7.30 -14.70
C MET A 67 -3.04 -6.38 -13.51
N GLY A 68 -2.02 -5.98 -12.74
CA GLY A 68 -2.17 -5.34 -11.45
C GLY A 68 -2.54 -6.32 -10.34
N ALA A 69 -2.58 -5.81 -9.12
CA ALA A 69 -3.02 -6.50 -7.92
C ALA A 69 -4.21 -5.77 -7.27
N LEU A 70 -4.77 -6.36 -6.21
CA LEU A 70 -5.82 -5.74 -5.41
C LEU A 70 -5.24 -5.09 -4.17
N VAL A 71 -5.75 -3.92 -3.81
CA VAL A 71 -5.55 -3.34 -2.49
C VAL A 71 -6.60 -3.90 -1.55
N ALA A 72 -6.17 -4.70 -0.58
CA ALA A 72 -7.01 -5.16 0.52
C ALA A 72 -7.12 -4.07 1.58
N THR A 73 -8.33 -3.56 1.85
CA THR A 73 -8.54 -2.41 2.75
C THR A 73 -9.91 -2.43 3.41
N VAL A 74 -10.04 -1.82 4.58
CA VAL A 74 -11.32 -1.54 5.25
C VAL A 74 -11.87 -0.14 4.93
N THR A 75 -11.12 0.66 4.18
CA THR A 75 -11.51 1.98 3.68
C THR A 75 -11.25 2.03 2.18
N PRO A 76 -12.18 1.55 1.35
CA PRO A 76 -11.98 1.44 -0.10
C PRO A 76 -12.09 2.78 -0.86
N GLU A 77 -12.83 3.75 -0.32
CA GLU A 77 -13.15 5.02 -0.98
C GLU A 77 -11.92 5.82 -1.43
N PRO A 78 -10.83 5.93 -0.65
CA PRO A 78 -9.63 6.68 -1.05
C PRO A 78 -8.92 6.15 -2.30
N TYR A 79 -9.20 4.90 -2.71
CA TYR A 79 -8.58 4.28 -3.88
C TYR A 79 -9.38 4.49 -5.17
N GLY A 80 -10.58 5.08 -5.08
CA GLY A 80 -11.44 5.35 -6.23
C GLY A 80 -10.74 6.20 -7.29
N GLY A 81 -10.74 5.70 -8.53
CA GLY A 81 -10.14 6.43 -9.68
C GLY A 81 -8.60 6.39 -9.74
N LEU A 82 -7.92 5.69 -8.82
CA LEU A 82 -6.45 5.64 -8.80
C LEU A 82 -5.84 4.55 -9.71
N GLY A 83 -6.66 3.84 -10.48
CA GLY A 83 -6.22 2.82 -11.44
C GLY A 83 -5.80 1.50 -10.78
N VAL A 84 -6.37 1.17 -9.63
CA VAL A 84 -6.12 -0.08 -8.90
C VAL A 84 -7.43 -0.79 -8.57
N GLY A 85 -7.38 -2.12 -8.50
CA GLY A 85 -8.50 -2.90 -7.96
C GLY A 85 -8.49 -2.84 -6.43
N VAL A 86 -9.67 -2.95 -5.82
CA VAL A 86 -9.85 -2.87 -4.37
C VAL A 86 -10.65 -4.08 -3.88
N MET A 87 -10.17 -4.70 -2.81
CA MET A 87 -10.89 -5.72 -2.05
C MET A 87 -11.30 -5.11 -0.71
N ASP A 88 -12.58 -4.78 -0.57
CA ASP A 88 -13.16 -4.28 0.67
C ASP A 88 -13.26 -5.43 1.69
N LEU A 89 -12.49 -5.33 2.77
CA LEU A 89 -12.41 -6.35 3.82
C LEU A 89 -13.61 -6.33 4.77
N ASN A 90 -14.53 -5.36 4.64
CA ASN A 90 -15.77 -5.33 5.40
C ASN A 90 -16.90 -6.16 4.78
N ARG A 91 -16.69 -6.79 3.62
CA ARG A 91 -17.73 -7.48 2.85
C ARG A 91 -17.35 -8.89 2.44
#